data_AF-A0A662XJI9-F1
#
_entry.id   AF-A0A662XJI9-F1
#
_cell.length_a   1.000
_cell.length_b   1.000
_cell.length_c   1.000
_cell.angle_alpha   90.00
_cell.angle_beta   90.00
_cell.angle_gamma   90.00
#
_symmetry.space_group_name_H-M   'P 1'
#
loop_
_entity.id
_entity.type
_entity.pdbx_description
1 polymer ?
#
loop_
_entity_poly.entity_id
_entity_poly.type
_entity_poly.pdbx_seq_one_letter_code
_entity_poly.pdbx_strand_id
1 'polypeptide(L)'
;MGRQPLKEGGGRKEKKNVRTSTTYETRLAVVKYFGETGDMPKTVEHFFPALSAQAKRSKKRVVYGWVKEREKIEQACNTVSTAKSHRIRKPGAGLVLSVDAEKCIVVWLRSLQKLGVPVTGTMLSEYAVDVAKELGIDSALFTASGPWRKSFLKRHKLVM
;
A
#
# COMPACT_ATOMS: atom_id res chain seq x y z
N MET A 1 -2.91 -4.65 39.51
CA MET A 1 -4.05 -3.72 39.42
C MET A 1 -4.21 -3.27 37.96
N GLY A 2 -5.06 -3.95 37.18
CA GLY A 2 -5.33 -3.59 35.78
C GLY A 2 -6.39 -2.49 35.67
N ARG A 3 -6.28 -1.60 34.68
CA ARG A 3 -7.28 -0.53 34.45
C ARG A 3 -8.65 -1.15 34.18
N GLN A 4 -9.67 -0.71 34.92
CA GLN A 4 -11.04 -1.13 34.70
C GLN A 4 -11.60 -0.56 33.38
N PRO A 5 -12.44 -1.31 32.64
CA PRO A 5 -13.09 -0.79 31.44
C PRO A 5 -14.16 0.23 31.83
N LEU A 6 -14.22 1.38 31.15
CA LEU A 6 -15.30 2.35 31.34
C LEU A 6 -16.64 1.69 30.95
N LYS A 7 -17.61 1.66 31.88
CA LYS A 7 -19.02 1.33 31.60
C LYS A 7 -19.87 2.58 31.39
N GLU A 8 -20.97 2.34 30.67
CA GLU A 8 -22.05 3.21 30.14
C GLU A 8 -21.62 4.40 29.27
N GLY A 9 -21.73 4.23 27.95
CA GLY A 9 -21.52 5.26 26.93
C GLY A 9 -20.07 5.48 26.47
N GLY A 10 -19.09 5.01 27.25
CA GLY A 10 -17.65 5.23 27.01
C GLY A 10 -16.94 4.19 26.12
N GLY A 11 -17.63 3.58 25.15
CA GLY A 11 -17.08 2.59 24.23
C GLY A 11 -16.47 3.18 22.96
N ARG A 12 -15.87 2.33 22.11
CA ARG A 12 -15.45 2.73 20.76
C ARG A 12 -16.67 3.20 19.97
N LYS A 13 -16.71 4.49 19.61
CA LYS A 13 -17.77 5.05 18.76
C LYS A 13 -17.94 4.21 17.50
N GLU A 14 -19.20 3.96 17.14
CA GLU A 14 -19.55 3.17 15.96
C GLU A 14 -18.92 3.77 14.70
N LYS A 15 -18.32 2.91 13.88
CA LYS A 15 -17.64 3.34 12.65
C LYS A 15 -18.67 3.69 11.59
N LYS A 16 -18.87 4.98 11.34
CA LYS A 16 -19.80 5.46 10.31
C LYS A 16 -19.35 5.19 8.85
N ASN A 17 -18.14 4.64 8.62
CA ASN A 17 -17.53 4.30 7.32
C ASN A 17 -18.11 5.05 6.10
N VAL A 18 -18.12 6.39 6.17
CA VAL A 18 -18.89 7.23 5.23
C VAL A 18 -18.24 7.32 3.83
N ARG A 19 -17.00 6.83 3.69
CA ARG A 19 -16.21 6.95 2.47
C ARG A 19 -15.98 5.59 1.82
N THR A 20 -16.60 5.37 0.67
CA THR A 20 -16.28 4.22 -0.19
C THR A 20 -14.92 4.43 -0.82
N SER A 21 -14.02 3.46 -0.61
CA SER A 21 -12.69 3.46 -1.20
C SER A 21 -12.76 2.98 -2.65
N THR A 22 -11.98 3.59 -3.55
CA THR A 22 -11.92 3.22 -4.99
C THR A 22 -10.54 2.63 -5.30
N THR A 23 -10.49 1.51 -6.01
CA THR A 23 -9.25 0.85 -6.44
C THR A 23 -8.56 1.65 -7.56
N TYR A 24 -7.25 1.43 -7.78
CA TYR A 24 -6.53 2.12 -8.87
C TYR A 24 -7.07 1.75 -10.25
N GLU A 25 -7.48 0.49 -10.47
CA GLU A 25 -8.12 0.05 -11.72
C GLU A 25 -9.40 0.85 -12.03
N THR A 26 -10.29 1.07 -11.06
CA THR A 26 -11.51 1.86 -11.26
C THR A 26 -11.18 3.33 -11.47
N ARG A 27 -10.19 3.88 -10.75
CA ARG A 27 -9.75 5.26 -10.98
C ARG A 27 -9.22 5.44 -12.40
N LEU A 28 -8.44 4.48 -12.90
CA LEU A 28 -7.88 4.52 -14.25
C LEU A 28 -8.99 4.47 -15.30
N ALA A 29 -9.98 3.57 -15.13
CA ALA A 29 -11.13 3.49 -16.03
C ALA A 29 -11.92 4.81 -16.07
N VAL A 30 -12.15 5.44 -14.91
CA VAL A 30 -12.81 6.75 -14.81
C VAL A 30 -12.02 7.83 -15.54
N VAL A 31 -10.69 7.89 -15.34
CA VAL A 31 -9.82 8.89 -15.97
C VAL A 31 -9.78 8.71 -17.49
N LYS A 32 -9.72 7.47 -17.99
CA LYS A 32 -9.76 7.17 -19.43
C LYS A 32 -11.09 7.60 -20.05
N TYR A 33 -12.20 7.20 -19.47
CA TYR A 33 -13.53 7.58 -19.95
C TYR A 33 -13.75 9.09 -19.94
N PHE A 34 -13.27 9.79 -18.90
CA PHE A 34 -13.31 11.25 -18.88
C PHE A 34 -12.46 11.88 -20.00
N GLY A 35 -11.28 11.30 -20.29
CA GLY A 35 -10.43 11.76 -21.40
C GLY A 35 -11.08 11.57 -22.78
N GLU A 36 -11.87 10.51 -22.95
CA GLU A 36 -12.61 10.24 -24.20
C GLU A 36 -13.85 11.12 -24.36
N THR A 37 -14.57 11.39 -23.27
CA THR A 37 -15.86 12.10 -23.31
C THR A 37 -15.78 13.60 -23.05
N GLY A 38 -14.78 14.06 -22.29
CA GLY A 38 -14.67 15.45 -21.83
C GLY A 38 -15.77 15.89 -20.83
N ASP A 39 -16.71 15.01 -20.47
CA ASP A 39 -17.90 15.33 -19.70
C ASP A 39 -17.83 14.73 -18.29
N MET A 40 -17.55 15.60 -17.31
CA MET A 40 -17.41 15.22 -15.90
C MET A 40 -18.75 14.79 -15.26
N PRO A 41 -19.88 15.51 -15.43
CA PRO A 41 -21.20 15.00 -15.05
C PRO A 41 -21.48 13.59 -15.57
N LYS A 42 -21.33 13.35 -16.87
CA LYS A 42 -21.59 12.05 -17.51
C LYS A 42 -20.66 10.96 -16.98
N THR A 43 -19.39 11.28 -16.78
CA THR A 43 -18.41 10.37 -16.18
C THR A 43 -18.83 9.91 -14.79
N VAL A 44 -19.20 10.84 -13.90
CA VAL A 44 -19.60 10.49 -12.53
C VAL A 44 -20.91 9.70 -12.51
N GLU A 45 -21.85 10.02 -13.40
CA GLU A 45 -23.10 9.27 -13.52
C GLU A 45 -22.84 7.81 -13.96
N HIS A 46 -21.95 7.61 -14.92
CA HIS A 46 -21.61 6.29 -15.44
C HIS A 46 -20.94 5.38 -14.40
N PHE A 47 -19.94 5.89 -13.67
CA PHE A 47 -19.16 5.07 -12.72
C PHE A 47 -19.70 5.06 -11.29
N PHE A 48 -20.52 6.03 -10.91
CA PHE A 48 -21.04 6.17 -9.56
C PHE A 48 -22.55 6.51 -9.53
N PRO A 49 -23.42 5.71 -10.20
CA PRO A 49 -24.84 6.04 -10.34
C PRO A 49 -25.58 6.08 -9.01
N ALA A 50 -25.21 5.19 -8.08
CA ALA A 50 -25.86 5.05 -6.77
C ALA A 50 -25.55 6.19 -5.76
N LEU A 51 -24.70 7.15 -6.13
CA LEU A 51 -24.40 8.29 -5.26
C LEU A 51 -25.56 9.31 -5.25
N SER A 52 -25.84 9.91 -4.10
CA SER A 52 -26.75 11.05 -4.02
C SER A 52 -26.20 12.24 -4.82
N ALA A 53 -27.08 13.19 -5.18
CA ALA A 53 -26.67 14.38 -5.94
C ALA A 53 -25.51 15.15 -5.27
N GLN A 54 -25.55 15.27 -3.94
CA GLN A 54 -24.49 15.93 -3.18
C GLN A 54 -23.18 15.12 -3.16
N ALA A 55 -23.27 13.79 -3.07
CA ALA A 55 -22.12 12.91 -3.14
C ALA A 55 -21.50 12.91 -4.56
N LYS A 56 -22.32 12.98 -5.62
CA LYS A 56 -21.87 13.14 -7.01
C LYS A 56 -21.09 14.45 -7.18
N ARG A 57 -21.56 15.58 -6.63
CA ARG A 57 -20.82 16.86 -6.63
C ARG A 57 -19.43 16.71 -5.98
N SER A 58 -19.36 16.10 -4.80
CA SER A 58 -18.08 15.83 -4.13
C SER A 58 -17.18 14.90 -4.94
N LYS A 59 -17.75 13.87 -5.57
CA LYS A 59 -17.01 12.90 -6.38
C LYS A 59 -16.35 13.55 -7.60
N LYS A 60 -17.01 14.51 -8.27
CA LYS A 60 -16.41 15.28 -9.38
C LYS A 60 -15.07 15.91 -8.98
N ARG A 61 -14.99 16.54 -7.79
CA ARG A 61 -13.73 17.11 -7.26
C ARG A 61 -12.65 16.06 -7.04
N VAL A 62 -13.04 14.87 -6.58
CA VAL A 62 -12.13 13.74 -6.40
C VAL A 62 -11.62 13.21 -7.75
N VAL A 63 -12.49 13.11 -8.76
CA VAL A 63 -12.11 12.68 -10.12
C VAL A 63 -11.13 13.66 -10.75
N TYR A 64 -11.34 14.98 -10.60
CA TYR A 64 -10.34 15.96 -11.04
C TYR A 64 -8.97 15.75 -10.38
N GLY A 65 -8.95 15.39 -9.09
CA GLY A 65 -7.72 14.99 -8.41
C GLY A 65 -7.06 13.76 -9.06
N TRP A 66 -7.85 12.76 -9.43
CA TRP A 66 -7.34 11.59 -10.15
C TRP A 66 -6.81 11.92 -11.54
N VAL A 67 -7.48 12.81 -12.28
CA VAL A 67 -7.00 13.28 -13.59
C VAL A 67 -5.65 13.98 -13.45
N LYS A 68 -5.47 14.81 -12.41
CA LYS A 68 -4.17 15.44 -12.12
C LYS A 68 -3.08 14.43 -11.76
N GLU A 69 -3.45 13.31 -11.13
CA GLU A 69 -2.54 12.23 -10.73
C GLU A 69 -2.52 11.05 -11.72
N ARG A 70 -2.93 11.26 -12.97
CA ARG A 70 -3.11 10.19 -13.98
C ARG A 70 -1.89 9.29 -14.10
N GLU A 71 -0.70 9.86 -14.26
CA GLU A 71 0.54 9.09 -14.43
C GLU A 71 0.78 8.14 -13.25
N LYS A 72 0.57 8.60 -12.01
CA LYS A 72 0.72 7.76 -10.81
C LYS A 72 -0.31 6.63 -10.78
N ILE A 73 -1.52 6.88 -11.27
CA ILE A 73 -2.59 5.88 -11.35
C ILE A 73 -2.27 4.84 -12.44
N GLU A 74 -1.73 5.26 -13.58
CA GLU A 74 -1.26 4.37 -14.65
C GLU A 74 -0.11 3.49 -14.16
N GLN A 75 0.92 4.08 -13.53
CA GLN A 75 2.02 3.34 -12.90
C GLN A 75 1.53 2.33 -11.86
N ALA A 76 0.55 2.72 -11.02
CA ALA A 76 -0.07 1.83 -10.06
C ALA A 76 -0.79 0.64 -10.72
N CYS A 77 -1.23 0.75 -11.97
CA CYS A 77 -1.90 -0.32 -12.70
C CYS A 77 -0.94 -1.24 -13.46
N ASN A 78 0.36 -0.97 -13.46
CA ASN A 78 1.37 -1.83 -14.12
C ASN A 78 1.46 -3.25 -13.54
N THR A 79 0.97 -3.47 -12.31
CA THR A 79 0.84 -4.82 -11.73
C THR A 79 -0.57 -5.09 -11.26
N VAL A 80 -1.04 -6.34 -11.41
CA VAL A 80 -2.39 -6.76 -11.00
C VAL A 80 -2.64 -6.51 -9.50
N SER A 81 -1.62 -6.73 -8.67
CA SER A 81 -1.73 -6.52 -7.21
C SER A 81 -1.94 -5.05 -6.85
N THR A 82 -1.20 -4.14 -7.50
CA THR A 82 -1.31 -2.70 -7.22
C THR A 82 -2.55 -2.08 -7.86
N ALA A 83 -2.99 -2.59 -9.01
CA ALA A 83 -4.24 -2.16 -9.67
C ALA A 83 -5.47 -2.36 -8.77
N LYS A 84 -5.55 -3.52 -8.11
CA LYS A 84 -6.63 -3.87 -7.15
C LYS A 84 -6.46 -3.19 -5.79
N SER A 85 -5.36 -2.49 -5.55
CA SER A 85 -5.13 -1.79 -4.29
C SER A 85 -5.89 -0.47 -4.25
N HIS A 86 -6.32 -0.09 -3.05
CA HIS A 86 -6.96 1.21 -2.83
C HIS A 86 -5.96 2.33 -2.51
N ARG A 87 -4.78 1.98 -2.01
CA ARG A 87 -3.71 2.92 -1.63
C ARG A 87 -2.36 2.24 -1.82
N ILE A 88 -1.39 2.98 -2.33
CA ILE A 88 0.02 2.61 -2.32
C ILE A 88 0.67 3.33 -1.14
N ARG A 89 1.43 2.60 -0.33
CA ARG A 89 2.23 3.19 0.75
C ARG A 89 3.58 3.63 0.16
N LYS A 90 4.12 4.73 0.67
CA LYS A 90 5.49 5.14 0.33
C LYS A 90 6.47 4.04 0.75
N PRO A 91 7.54 3.78 -0.03
CA PRO A 91 8.66 2.98 0.44
C PRO A 91 9.15 3.49 1.81
N GLY A 92 9.55 2.58 2.70
CA GLY A 92 9.95 2.91 4.07
C GLY A 92 8.80 3.10 5.07
N ALA A 93 7.53 3.17 4.63
CA ALA A 93 6.38 3.27 5.53
C ALA A 93 5.88 1.89 5.99
N GLY A 94 6.44 1.42 7.11
CA GLY A 94 5.87 0.38 7.97
C GLY A 94 6.24 -1.07 7.64
N LEU A 95 6.38 -1.47 6.36
CA LEU A 95 6.58 -2.89 5.98
C LEU A 95 7.35 -3.14 4.66
N VAL A 96 7.97 -2.15 4.01
CA VAL A 96 8.63 -2.38 2.70
C VAL A 96 9.84 -1.44 2.54
N LEU A 97 11.03 -2.00 2.27
CA LEU A 97 12.22 -1.22 1.90
C LEU A 97 12.14 -0.82 0.40
N SER A 98 13.07 -0.01 -0.10
CA SER A 98 13.12 0.23 -1.55
C SER A 98 13.37 -1.08 -2.31
N VAL A 99 12.98 -1.13 -3.60
CA VAL A 99 13.18 -2.32 -4.43
C VAL A 99 14.65 -2.72 -4.49
N ASP A 100 15.55 -1.74 -4.60
CA ASP A 100 16.98 -2.00 -4.69
C ASP A 100 17.58 -2.47 -3.36
N ALA A 101 17.11 -1.91 -2.23
CA ALA A 101 17.47 -2.42 -0.90
C ALA A 101 17.04 -3.88 -0.71
N GLU A 102 15.82 -4.23 -1.12
CA GLU A 102 15.35 -5.61 -1.05
C GLU A 102 16.18 -6.54 -1.96
N LYS A 103 16.62 -6.08 -3.14
CA LYS A 103 17.51 -6.86 -4.01
C LYS A 103 18.86 -7.14 -3.34
N CYS A 104 19.47 -6.16 -2.64
CA CYS A 104 20.71 -6.38 -1.90
C CYS A 104 20.55 -7.51 -0.87
N ILE A 105 19.45 -7.51 -0.12
CA ILE A 105 19.13 -8.55 0.86
C ILE A 105 18.95 -9.92 0.18
N VAL A 106 18.28 -9.97 -0.99
CA VAL A 106 18.11 -11.21 -1.75
C VAL A 106 19.44 -11.77 -2.25
N VAL A 107 20.33 -10.92 -2.77
CA VAL A 107 21.65 -11.32 -3.24
C VAL A 107 22.48 -11.89 -2.10
N TRP A 108 22.50 -11.22 -0.95
CA TRP A 108 23.17 -11.70 0.26
C TRP A 108 22.64 -13.07 0.70
N LEU A 109 21.31 -13.21 0.84
CA LEU A 109 20.67 -14.45 1.28
C LEU A 109 21.01 -15.62 0.34
N ARG A 110 20.87 -15.42 -0.98
CA ARG A 110 21.16 -16.47 -1.97
C ARG A 110 22.63 -16.85 -2.00
N SER A 111 23.52 -15.91 -1.76
CA SER A 111 24.97 -16.18 -1.70
C SER A 111 25.30 -17.11 -0.53
N LEU A 112 24.69 -16.89 0.64
CA LEU A 112 24.85 -17.78 1.79
C LEU A 112 24.22 -19.16 1.57
N GLN A 113 23.01 -19.21 1.00
CA GLN A 113 22.36 -20.47 0.65
C GLN A 113 23.19 -21.29 -0.35
N LYS A 114 23.82 -20.64 -1.34
CA LYS A 114 24.72 -21.29 -2.31
C LYS A 114 25.94 -21.91 -1.64
N LEU A 115 26.43 -21.32 -0.54
CA LEU A 115 27.53 -21.84 0.27
C LEU A 115 27.07 -22.90 1.29
N GLY A 116 25.79 -23.31 1.26
CA GLY A 116 25.24 -24.28 2.22
C GLY A 116 25.05 -23.72 3.63
N VAL A 117 25.17 -22.40 3.81
CA VAL A 117 25.00 -21.76 5.12
C VAL A 117 23.49 -21.55 5.38
N PRO A 118 22.92 -22.14 6.44
CA PRO A 118 21.53 -21.88 6.80
C PRO A 118 21.40 -20.45 7.30
N VAL A 119 20.47 -19.70 6.71
CA VAL A 119 20.14 -18.34 7.18
C VAL A 119 18.86 -18.43 7.99
N THR A 120 18.89 -17.96 9.23
CA THR A 120 17.72 -17.97 10.11
C THR A 120 16.90 -16.68 9.98
N GLY A 121 15.66 -16.70 10.45
CA GLY A 121 14.79 -15.53 10.37
C GLY A 121 15.32 -14.32 11.13
N THR A 122 16.12 -14.53 12.18
CA THR A 122 16.79 -13.46 12.94
C THR A 122 17.93 -12.85 12.13
N MET A 123 18.80 -13.67 11.53
CA MET A 123 19.88 -13.19 10.65
C MET A 123 19.35 -12.33 9.49
N LEU A 124 18.25 -12.77 8.87
CA LEU A 124 17.61 -11.99 7.81
C LEU A 124 17.08 -10.65 8.32
N SER A 125 16.48 -10.63 9.52
CA SER A 125 15.97 -9.40 10.12
C SER A 125 17.11 -8.44 10.50
N GLU A 126 18.20 -8.94 11.08
CA GLU A 126 19.38 -8.14 11.44
C GLU A 126 20.03 -7.52 10.20
N TYR A 127 20.32 -8.34 9.18
CA TYR A 127 20.91 -7.85 7.94
C TYR A 127 20.02 -6.81 7.24
N ALA A 128 18.70 -7.01 7.24
CA ALA A 128 17.77 -6.05 6.68
C ALA A 128 17.77 -4.71 7.43
N VAL A 129 17.92 -4.73 8.77
CA VAL A 129 18.05 -3.51 9.58
C VAL A 129 19.36 -2.79 9.25
N ASP A 130 20.46 -3.51 9.04
CA ASP A 130 21.73 -2.89 8.68
C ASP A 130 21.69 -2.24 7.29
N VAL A 131 21.09 -2.92 6.30
CA VAL A 131 20.81 -2.31 4.98
C VAL A 131 19.94 -1.06 5.12
N ALA A 132 18.96 -1.05 6.02
CA ALA A 132 18.13 0.12 6.26
C ALA A 132 18.93 1.30 6.86
N LYS A 133 19.83 1.03 7.81
CA LYS A 133 20.73 2.03 8.41
C LYS A 133 21.65 2.66 7.36
N GLU A 134 22.23 1.84 6.47
CA GLU A 134 23.08 2.32 5.36
C GLU A 134 22.33 3.29 4.42
N LEU A 135 21.02 3.13 4.31
CA LEU A 135 20.14 4.01 3.53
C LEU A 135 19.61 5.22 4.34
N GLY A 136 20.11 5.44 5.56
CA GLY A 136 19.68 6.52 6.43
C GLY A 136 18.27 6.33 7.00
N ILE A 137 17.74 5.09 7.02
CA ILE A 137 16.44 4.78 7.62
C ILE A 137 16.65 4.46 9.10
N ASP A 138 16.04 5.28 9.96
CA ASP A 138 16.09 5.10 11.41
C ASP A 138 15.49 3.75 11.85
N SER A 139 16.10 3.12 12.85
CA SER A 139 15.69 1.79 13.34
C SER A 139 14.29 1.79 13.99
N ALA A 140 13.80 2.95 14.46
CA ALA A 140 12.43 3.11 14.91
C ALA A 140 11.41 3.08 13.75
N LEU A 141 11.85 3.41 12.52
CA LEU A 141 11.03 3.36 11.31
C LEU A 141 11.03 1.99 10.65
N PHE A 142 12.13 1.25 10.79
CA PHE A 142 12.28 -0.09 10.21
C PHE A 142 12.92 -1.08 11.18
N THR A 143 12.10 -2.02 11.67
CA THR A 143 12.51 -3.03 12.67
C THR A 143 12.63 -4.45 12.09
N ALA A 144 12.48 -4.61 10.76
CA ALA A 144 12.44 -5.92 10.10
C ALA A 144 11.54 -6.97 10.80
N SER A 145 10.36 -6.52 11.27
CA SER A 145 9.42 -7.31 12.07
C SER A 145 9.00 -8.64 11.40
N GLY A 146 8.48 -9.59 12.19
CA GLY A 146 7.97 -10.87 11.67
C GLY A 146 7.01 -10.75 10.47
N PRO A 147 6.01 -9.85 10.50
CA PRO A 147 5.14 -9.57 9.35
C PRO A 147 5.88 -9.03 8.12
N TRP A 148 6.91 -8.18 8.32
CA TRP A 148 7.77 -7.73 7.23
C TRP A 148 8.50 -8.92 6.60
N ARG A 149 9.15 -9.74 7.42
CA ARG A 149 9.91 -10.92 6.97
C ARG A 149 9.04 -11.89 6.17
N LYS A 150 7.85 -12.23 6.69
CA LYS A 150 6.90 -13.10 5.99
C LYS A 150 6.50 -12.52 4.62
N SER A 151 6.29 -11.21 4.56
CA SER A 151 5.93 -10.53 3.31
C SER A 151 7.10 -10.47 2.33
N PHE A 152 8.31 -10.19 2.82
CA PHE A 152 9.55 -10.18 2.04
C PHE A 152 9.80 -11.55 1.39
N LEU A 153 9.76 -12.63 2.17
CA LEU A 153 9.95 -14.00 1.66
C LEU A 153 8.91 -14.35 0.59
N LYS A 154 7.64 -14.01 0.84
CA LYS A 154 6.56 -14.23 -0.14
C LYS A 154 6.78 -13.44 -1.43
N ARG A 155 7.18 -12.17 -1.36
CA ARG A 155 7.44 -11.32 -2.55
C ARG A 155 8.55 -11.89 -3.42
N HIS A 156 9.62 -12.37 -2.79
CA HIS A 156 10.82 -12.85 -3.48
C HIS A 156 10.84 -14.37 -3.74
N LYS A 157 9.73 -15.06 -3.43
CA LYS A 157 9.58 -16.52 -3.57
C LYS A 157 10.70 -17.30 -2.88
N LEU A 158 11.11 -16.82 -1.71
CA LEU A 158 12.15 -17.42 -0.90
C LEU A 158 11.50 -18.36 0.11
N VAL A 159 12.16 -19.49 0.35
CA VAL A 159 11.83 -20.42 1.42
C VAL A 159 12.96 -20.36 2.43
N MET A 160 12.60 -20.33 3.71
CA MET A 160 13.50 -20.34 4.86
C MET A 160 13.06 -21.45 5.80
#